data_AF-A0A4R2HP03-F1
#
_entry.id   AF-A0A4R2HP03-F1
#
_cell.length_a   1.000
_cell.length_b   1.000
_cell.length_c   1.000
_cell.angle_alpha   90.00
_cell.angle_beta   90.00
_cell.angle_gamma   90.00
#
_symmetry.space_group_name_H-M   'P 1'
#
loop_
_entity.id
_entity.type
_entity.pdbx_description
1 polymer ?
#
loop_
_entity_poly.entity_id
_entity_poly.type
_entity_poly.pdbx_seq_one_letter_code
_entity_poly.pdbx_strand_id
1 'polypeptide(L)'
;MTGWEIENPGENLLAVNDKNLKAFMKAYPLSALSPDGTMLFIIRKYHPTLNCSPDDQNHPSDSFRMCLAYYTASTYFFFELPSHFNYNMLSVRYDQNIQDLAITISSREMTRVTNVKELFLKLESFAPKTDAEKEAAFTSLNNEIPPQKQRAPITQTEVSSTVIGMLKNADFDDWWVSEPHKIGFLNDVEMNFTITDYNPNEDENFMEEADEAIRNFMSKTLKDREATTAHVYQNCMDFLDAIGYDEADQHLWDIKDHEEIWNYVTPREIYVTREPYEDKGVYLRLTFSCEWEQEHGLQLVFNKSGKLVRVSDDDGHILGWQGHGMLTD
;
A
#
# COMPACT_ATOMS: atom_id res chain seq x y z
N MET A 1 -24.94 2.57 20.17
CA MET A 1 -23.63 3.05 19.70
C MET A 1 -23.13 2.12 18.62
N THR A 2 -22.46 2.64 17.61
CA THR A 2 -22.05 1.91 16.40
C THR A 2 -20.54 1.84 16.22
N GLY A 3 -19.77 2.54 17.05
CA GLY A 3 -18.32 2.61 16.95
C GLY A 3 -17.81 3.67 15.97
N TRP A 4 -18.70 4.58 15.55
CA TRP A 4 -18.43 5.72 14.66
C TRP A 4 -18.57 7.07 15.36
N GLU A 5 -18.88 7.07 16.66
CA GLU A 5 -19.09 8.29 17.45
C GLU A 5 -17.79 9.05 17.79
N ILE A 6 -16.62 8.49 17.49
CA ILE A 6 -15.33 9.17 17.58
C ILE A 6 -14.87 9.51 16.17
N GLU A 7 -14.81 10.80 15.88
CA GLU A 7 -14.13 11.35 14.71
C GLU A 7 -12.62 11.39 14.97
N ASN A 8 -11.82 11.04 13.96
CA ASN A 8 -10.35 10.99 14.01
C ASN A 8 -9.77 10.32 15.27
N PRO A 9 -10.03 9.01 15.50
CA PRO A 9 -9.61 8.36 16.74
C PRO A 9 -8.10 8.41 17.01
N GLY A 10 -7.27 8.49 15.97
CA GLY A 10 -5.81 8.63 16.10
C GLY A 10 -5.36 9.93 16.76
N GLU A 11 -6.00 11.07 16.46
CA GLU A 11 -5.69 12.36 17.08
C GLU A 11 -6.05 12.37 18.57
N ASN A 12 -7.16 11.71 18.92
CA ASN A 12 -7.61 11.57 20.30
C ASN A 12 -6.64 10.74 21.16
N LEU A 13 -5.82 9.87 20.55
CA LEU A 13 -4.78 9.10 21.26
C LEU A 13 -3.60 9.98 21.68
N LEU A 14 -3.30 11.05 20.93
CA LEU A 14 -2.25 12.02 21.28
C LEU A 14 -2.66 12.88 22.49
N ALA A 15 -3.97 13.06 22.68
CA ALA A 15 -4.52 13.77 23.82
C ALA A 15 -4.67 12.82 25.02
N VAL A 16 -3.60 12.71 25.84
CA VAL A 16 -3.46 11.86 27.06
C VAL A 16 -4.67 11.91 28.04
N ASN A 17 -5.57 12.88 27.91
CA ASN A 17 -6.78 13.01 28.72
C ASN A 17 -8.04 13.36 27.91
N ASP A 18 -8.18 12.83 26.70
CA ASP A 18 -9.39 13.05 25.91
C ASP A 18 -10.64 12.53 26.66
N LYS A 19 -11.54 13.45 27.00
CA LYS A 19 -12.77 13.16 27.74
C LYS A 19 -13.77 12.40 26.88
N ASN A 20 -13.78 12.66 25.57
CA ASN A 20 -14.69 12.03 24.63
C ASN A 20 -14.30 10.56 24.45
N LEU A 21 -13.01 10.28 24.27
CA LEU A 21 -12.48 8.90 24.18
C LEU A 21 -12.80 8.10 25.45
N LYS A 22 -12.58 8.68 26.63
CA LYS A 22 -12.92 8.03 27.91
C LYS A 22 -14.42 7.77 28.06
N ALA A 23 -15.26 8.73 27.66
CA ALA A 23 -16.71 8.58 27.72
C ALA A 23 -17.21 7.49 26.75
N PHE A 24 -16.68 7.48 25.52
CA PHE A 24 -16.96 6.47 24.51
C PHE A 24 -16.56 5.07 24.99
N MET A 25 -15.33 4.91 25.47
CA MET A 25 -14.81 3.65 26.01
C MET A 25 -15.69 3.08 27.13
N LYS A 26 -16.22 3.95 28.00
CA LYS A 26 -17.12 3.54 29.08
C LYS A 26 -18.49 3.10 28.57
N ALA A 27 -18.95 3.67 27.46
CA ALA A 27 -20.29 3.44 26.91
C ALA A 27 -20.32 2.34 25.83
N TYR A 28 -19.19 2.05 25.18
CA TYR A 28 -19.10 1.11 24.07
C TYR A 28 -18.22 -0.11 24.41
N PRO A 29 -18.81 -1.24 24.82
CA PRO A 29 -18.06 -2.43 25.30
C PRO A 29 -17.27 -3.15 24.20
N LEU A 30 -17.49 -2.77 22.95
CA LEU A 30 -16.76 -3.22 21.77
C LEU A 30 -15.59 -2.31 21.43
N SER A 31 -15.10 -1.54 22.40
CA SER A 31 -13.86 -0.77 22.29
C SER A 31 -12.90 -1.09 23.41
N ALA A 32 -11.60 -0.98 23.13
CA ALA A 32 -10.56 -1.19 24.11
C ALA A 32 -9.32 -0.35 23.77
N LEU A 33 -8.65 0.13 24.82
CA LEU A 33 -7.39 0.87 24.74
C LEU A 33 -6.26 -0.05 25.23
N SER A 34 -5.11 0.03 24.58
CA SER A 34 -3.91 -0.62 25.10
C SER A 34 -3.52 -0.06 26.48
N PRO A 35 -2.83 -0.84 27.35
CA PRO A 35 -2.46 -0.38 28.69
C PRO A 35 -1.63 0.91 28.73
N ASP A 36 -0.83 1.16 27.69
CA ASP A 36 0.00 2.36 27.52
C ASP A 36 -0.76 3.54 26.85
N GLY A 37 -2.00 3.31 26.42
CA GLY A 37 -2.84 4.34 25.79
C GLY A 37 -2.48 4.68 24.35
N THR A 38 -1.59 3.93 23.71
CA THR A 38 -1.08 4.26 22.36
C THR A 38 -1.89 3.64 21.23
N MET A 39 -2.74 2.64 21.54
CA MET A 39 -3.54 1.92 20.55
C MET A 39 -5.00 1.84 20.98
N LEU A 40 -5.91 2.12 20.04
CA LEU A 40 -7.35 1.97 20.20
C LEU A 40 -7.87 0.89 19.25
N PHE A 41 -8.71 0.02 19.79
CA PHE A 41 -9.38 -1.04 19.07
C PHE A 41 -10.88 -0.87 19.17
N ILE A 42 -11.60 -1.03 18.05
CA ILE A 42 -13.05 -0.89 17.99
C ILE A 42 -13.63 -1.98 17.09
N ILE A 43 -14.52 -2.82 17.60
CA ILE A 43 -15.35 -3.69 16.77
C ILE A 43 -16.58 -2.91 16.31
N ARG A 44 -16.79 -2.84 14.99
CA ARG A 44 -17.89 -2.08 14.40
C ARG A 44 -18.30 -2.63 13.04
N LYS A 45 -19.47 -2.19 12.57
CA LYS A 45 -19.90 -2.37 11.18
C LYS A 45 -19.25 -1.30 10.30
N TYR A 46 -18.88 -1.64 9.07
CA TYR A 46 -18.34 -0.69 8.10
C TYR A 46 -18.73 -1.06 6.67
N HIS A 47 -18.74 -0.06 5.78
CA HIS A 47 -18.83 -0.27 4.34
C HIS A 47 -17.45 -0.64 3.77
N PRO A 48 -17.27 -1.77 3.08
CA PRO A 48 -15.95 -2.22 2.62
C PRO A 48 -15.28 -1.24 1.64
N THR A 49 -16.05 -0.59 0.77
CA THR A 49 -15.52 0.36 -0.22
C THR A 49 -15.33 1.78 0.32
N LEU A 50 -16.24 2.23 1.20
CA LEU A 50 -16.33 3.65 1.59
C LEU A 50 -15.77 3.89 2.99
N ASN A 51 -15.52 2.81 3.74
CA ASN A 51 -15.07 2.85 5.13
C ASN A 51 -15.88 3.86 5.96
N CYS A 52 -17.22 3.79 5.85
CA CYS A 52 -18.15 4.69 6.54
C CYS A 52 -19.15 3.92 7.41
N SER A 53 -19.92 4.69 8.19
CA SER A 53 -20.95 4.20 9.11
C SER A 53 -22.08 3.47 8.37
N PRO A 54 -22.67 2.41 8.97
CA PRO A 54 -23.85 1.75 8.41
C PRO A 54 -25.10 2.62 8.33
N ASP A 55 -25.13 3.72 9.08
CA ASP A 55 -26.27 4.66 9.12
C ASP A 55 -26.10 5.83 8.13
N ASP A 56 -25.13 5.76 7.22
CA ASP A 56 -24.97 6.78 6.17
C ASP A 56 -26.15 6.72 5.18
N GLN A 57 -27.00 7.75 5.24
CA GLN A 57 -28.22 7.86 4.43
C GLN A 57 -27.93 7.95 2.93
N ASN A 58 -26.71 8.33 2.54
CA ASN A 58 -26.30 8.45 1.14
C ASN A 58 -25.83 7.11 0.56
N HIS A 59 -25.53 6.12 1.39
CA HIS A 59 -24.98 4.82 0.98
C HIS A 59 -25.67 3.63 1.66
N PRO A 60 -27.02 3.49 1.52
CA PRO A 60 -27.72 2.33 2.04
C PRO A 60 -27.27 1.08 1.26
N SER A 61 -26.64 0.13 1.93
CA SER A 61 -26.21 -1.12 1.32
C SER A 61 -26.39 -2.30 2.26
N ASP A 62 -26.81 -3.45 1.73
CA ASP A 62 -26.81 -4.74 2.45
C ASP A 62 -25.38 -5.32 2.59
N SER A 63 -24.35 -4.56 2.18
CA SER A 63 -22.95 -4.98 2.13
C SER A 63 -22.14 -4.69 3.41
N PHE A 64 -22.76 -4.21 4.48
CA PHE A 64 -22.01 -3.95 5.72
C PHE A 64 -21.35 -5.22 6.24
N ARG A 65 -20.11 -5.06 6.69
CA ARG A 65 -19.28 -6.13 7.28
C ARG A 65 -18.90 -5.76 8.69
N MET A 66 -18.60 -6.76 9.51
CA MET A 66 -17.99 -6.53 10.82
C MET A 66 -16.48 -6.41 10.66
N CYS A 67 -15.86 -5.47 11.35
CA CYS A 67 -14.40 -5.38 11.45
C CYS A 67 -13.94 -5.12 12.88
N LEU A 68 -12.67 -5.42 13.13
CA LEU A 68 -11.89 -4.87 14.22
C LEU A 68 -11.03 -3.75 13.64
N ALA A 69 -11.44 -2.50 13.88
CA ALA A 69 -10.65 -1.33 13.56
C ALA A 69 -9.53 -1.15 14.59
N TYR A 70 -8.35 -0.82 14.09
CA TYR A 70 -7.10 -0.60 14.83
C TYR A 70 -6.58 0.80 14.51
N TYR A 71 -6.30 1.58 15.56
CA TYR A 71 -5.80 2.94 15.46
C TYR A 71 -4.55 3.12 16.30
N THR A 72 -3.57 3.80 15.72
CA THR A 72 -2.49 4.50 16.43
C THR A 72 -2.58 5.99 16.14
N ALA A 73 -1.64 6.78 16.66
CA ALA A 73 -1.55 8.21 16.33
C ALA A 73 -1.30 8.47 14.82
N SER A 74 -0.70 7.53 14.11
CA SER A 74 -0.24 7.70 12.72
C SER A 74 -0.76 6.65 11.75
N THR A 75 -1.51 5.66 12.24
CA THR A 75 -1.88 4.49 11.44
C THR A 75 -3.31 4.08 11.72
N TYR A 76 -4.00 3.68 10.66
CA TYR A 76 -5.31 3.08 10.70
C TYR A 76 -5.29 1.77 9.92
N PHE A 77 -5.84 0.72 10.52
CA PHE A 77 -6.04 -0.55 9.84
C PHE A 77 -7.35 -1.19 10.31
N PHE A 78 -7.87 -2.16 9.56
CA PHE A 78 -9.01 -2.96 10.01
C PHE A 78 -8.87 -4.41 9.57
N PHE A 79 -9.32 -5.31 10.45
CA PHE A 79 -9.36 -6.75 10.20
C PHE A 79 -10.82 -7.18 9.98
N GLU A 80 -11.09 -7.91 8.90
CA GLU A 80 -12.45 -8.36 8.61
C GLU A 80 -12.86 -9.48 9.57
N LEU A 81 -13.94 -9.26 10.32
CA LEU A 81 -14.48 -10.22 11.26
C LEU A 81 -15.70 -10.96 10.66
N PRO A 82 -15.98 -12.21 11.09
CA PRO A 82 -17.20 -12.91 10.72
C PRO A 82 -18.46 -12.10 11.06
N SER A 83 -19.29 -11.81 10.05
CA SER A 83 -20.41 -10.88 10.21
C SER A 83 -21.58 -11.47 11.03
N HIS A 84 -21.64 -12.79 11.17
CA HIS A 84 -22.76 -13.48 11.83
C HIS A 84 -22.59 -13.59 13.37
N PHE A 85 -21.41 -13.34 13.91
CA PHE A 85 -21.19 -13.42 15.36
C PHE A 85 -21.74 -12.21 16.11
N ASN A 86 -22.29 -12.46 17.30
CA ASN A 86 -22.82 -11.42 18.18
C ASN A 86 -21.74 -10.98 19.17
N TYR A 87 -20.82 -10.13 18.70
CA TYR A 87 -19.74 -9.56 19.52
C TYR A 87 -20.32 -8.77 20.68
N ASN A 88 -19.78 -8.99 21.88
CA ASN A 88 -20.28 -8.37 23.11
C ASN A 88 -19.19 -7.75 23.99
N MET A 89 -17.92 -8.09 23.77
CA MET A 89 -16.82 -7.54 24.55
C MET A 89 -15.52 -7.53 23.74
N LEU A 90 -14.75 -6.46 23.92
CA LEU A 90 -13.38 -6.33 23.49
C LEU A 90 -12.53 -5.92 24.70
N SER A 91 -11.35 -6.52 24.87
CA SER A 91 -10.39 -6.06 25.88
C SER A 91 -8.96 -6.28 25.41
N VAL A 92 -8.04 -5.47 25.92
CA VAL A 92 -6.61 -5.53 25.59
C VAL A 92 -5.81 -5.54 26.88
N ARG A 93 -4.78 -6.38 26.94
CA ARG A 93 -3.84 -6.46 28.07
C ARG A 93 -2.45 -6.80 27.56
N TYR A 94 -1.44 -6.53 28.38
CA TYR A 94 -0.12 -7.09 28.14
C TYR A 94 -0.11 -8.57 28.53
N ASP A 95 0.45 -9.43 27.68
CA ASP A 95 0.62 -10.86 27.95
C ASP A 95 2.11 -11.19 28.01
N GLN A 96 2.55 -11.61 29.20
CA GLN A 96 3.95 -11.90 29.48
C GLN A 96 4.49 -13.10 28.72
N ASN A 97 3.62 -14.03 28.30
CA ASN A 97 4.06 -15.23 27.58
C ASN A 97 4.56 -14.89 26.18
N ILE A 98 3.91 -13.92 25.54
CA ILE A 98 4.26 -13.44 24.21
C ILE A 98 5.06 -12.13 24.24
N GLN A 99 5.22 -11.52 25.42
CA GLN A 99 5.85 -10.22 25.63
C GLN A 99 5.24 -9.10 24.77
N ASP A 100 3.95 -9.19 24.49
CA ASP A 100 3.22 -8.31 23.57
C ASP A 100 1.76 -8.13 24.04
N LEU A 101 0.98 -7.33 23.30
CA LEU A 101 -0.44 -7.11 23.57
C LEU A 101 -1.27 -8.33 23.17
N ALA A 102 -2.05 -8.83 24.12
CA ALA A 102 -3.13 -9.78 23.89
C ALA A 102 -4.47 -9.05 23.82
N ILE A 103 -5.19 -9.28 22.73
CA ILE A 103 -6.52 -8.78 22.43
C ILE A 103 -7.49 -9.93 22.67
N THR A 104 -8.46 -9.74 23.56
CA THR A 104 -9.56 -10.69 23.77
C THR A 104 -10.81 -10.18 23.07
N ILE A 105 -11.29 -10.95 22.10
CA ILE A 105 -12.51 -10.70 21.34
C ILE A 105 -13.54 -11.74 21.78
N SER A 106 -14.68 -11.27 22.30
CA SER A 106 -15.76 -12.14 22.74
C SER A 106 -17.04 -11.85 21.98
N SER A 107 -17.67 -12.92 21.53
CA SER A 107 -19.04 -12.97 21.05
C SER A 107 -19.89 -13.83 21.98
N ARG A 108 -21.19 -13.98 21.68
CA ARG A 108 -22.05 -14.91 22.42
C ARG A 108 -21.69 -16.36 22.13
N GLU A 109 -21.14 -16.61 20.96
CA GLU A 109 -20.81 -17.92 20.42
C GLU A 109 -19.43 -18.39 20.88
N MET A 110 -18.46 -17.48 20.99
CA MET A 110 -17.09 -17.85 21.39
C MET A 110 -16.28 -16.68 21.95
N THR A 111 -15.15 -17.01 22.56
CA THR A 111 -14.11 -16.03 22.93
C THR A 111 -12.79 -16.46 22.33
N ARG A 112 -12.04 -15.50 21.81
CA ARG A 112 -10.70 -15.68 21.25
C ARG A 112 -9.74 -14.68 21.85
N VAL A 113 -8.52 -15.15 22.09
CA VAL A 113 -7.38 -14.30 22.44
C VAL A 113 -6.46 -14.34 21.25
N THR A 114 -6.00 -13.17 20.82
CA THR A 114 -5.14 -12.96 19.65
C THR A 114 -4.17 -11.82 19.94
N ASN A 115 -3.26 -11.53 19.03
CA ASN A 115 -2.48 -10.30 19.02
C ASN A 115 -2.54 -9.65 17.63
N VAL A 116 -1.99 -8.44 17.49
CA VAL A 116 -2.00 -7.70 16.22
C VAL A 116 -1.29 -8.47 15.10
N LYS A 117 -0.15 -9.12 15.39
CA LYS A 117 0.64 -9.86 14.40
C LYS A 117 -0.13 -11.07 13.86
N GLU A 118 -0.80 -11.81 14.73
CA GLU A 118 -1.66 -12.92 14.33
C GLU A 118 -2.86 -12.45 13.49
N LEU A 119 -3.44 -11.31 13.83
CA LEU A 119 -4.55 -10.72 13.07
C LEU A 119 -4.12 -10.32 11.65
N PHE A 120 -2.95 -9.72 11.47
CA PHE A 120 -2.39 -9.46 10.14
C PHE A 120 -2.22 -10.75 9.35
N LEU A 121 -1.68 -11.80 9.96
CA LEU A 121 -1.46 -13.07 9.26
C LEU A 121 -2.77 -13.76 8.83
N LYS A 122 -3.80 -13.75 9.68
CA LYS A 122 -5.00 -14.58 9.48
C LYS A 122 -6.22 -13.81 8.97
N LEU A 123 -6.35 -12.52 9.27
CA LEU A 123 -7.57 -11.73 9.07
C LEU A 123 -7.32 -10.35 8.41
N GLU A 124 -6.18 -10.13 7.77
CA GLU A 124 -5.97 -8.92 6.96
C GLU A 124 -7.03 -8.75 5.87
N SER A 125 -7.28 -7.49 5.50
CA SER A 125 -8.33 -7.07 4.56
C SER A 125 -7.86 -6.91 3.11
N PHE A 126 -6.57 -7.10 2.81
CA PHE A 126 -6.03 -6.92 1.46
C PHE A 126 -6.55 -7.97 0.46
N ALA A 127 -6.74 -9.20 0.91
CA ALA A 127 -7.30 -10.28 0.09
C ALA A 127 -8.78 -10.53 0.46
N PRO A 128 -9.73 -10.46 -0.50
CA PRO A 128 -11.12 -10.79 -0.25
C PRO A 128 -11.26 -12.20 0.31
N LYS A 129 -11.96 -12.32 1.45
CA LYS A 129 -12.28 -13.61 2.08
C LYS A 129 -13.78 -13.81 2.13
N THR A 130 -14.22 -15.04 1.89
CA THR A 130 -15.59 -15.47 2.17
C THR A 130 -15.86 -15.46 3.68
N ASP A 131 -17.13 -15.39 4.09
CA ASP A 131 -17.48 -15.44 5.52
C ASP A 131 -17.04 -16.76 6.18
N ALA A 132 -17.02 -17.87 5.45
CA ALA A 132 -16.53 -19.16 5.94
C ALA A 132 -15.02 -19.15 6.21
N GLU A 133 -14.22 -18.53 5.31
CA GLU A 133 -12.78 -18.36 5.50
C GLU A 133 -12.48 -17.44 6.70
N LYS A 134 -13.23 -16.35 6.85
CA LYS A 134 -13.14 -15.47 8.03
C LYS A 134 -13.46 -16.22 9.31
N GLU A 135 -14.49 -17.05 9.31
CA GLU A 135 -14.89 -17.84 10.48
C GLU A 135 -13.81 -18.85 10.84
N ALA A 136 -13.26 -19.57 9.86
CA ALA A 136 -12.16 -20.50 10.08
C ALA A 136 -10.92 -19.78 10.64
N ALA A 137 -10.53 -18.66 10.04
CA ALA A 137 -9.41 -17.84 10.49
C ALA A 137 -9.63 -17.32 11.92
N PHE A 138 -10.79 -16.73 12.21
CA PHE A 138 -11.15 -16.25 13.54
C PHE A 138 -11.19 -17.38 14.58
N THR A 139 -11.75 -18.53 14.23
CA THR A 139 -11.82 -19.71 15.10
C THR A 139 -10.43 -20.26 15.42
N SER A 140 -9.46 -20.09 14.51
CA SER A 140 -8.08 -20.53 14.67
C SER A 140 -7.19 -19.57 15.48
N LEU A 141 -7.70 -18.39 15.87
CA LEU A 141 -6.93 -17.44 16.67
C LEU A 141 -6.60 -18.03 18.04
N ASN A 142 -5.33 -17.95 18.44
CA ASN A 142 -4.87 -18.56 19.69
C ASN A 142 -3.75 -17.78 20.39
N ASN A 143 -3.56 -16.52 20.04
CA ASN A 143 -2.56 -15.61 20.60
C ASN A 143 -1.12 -16.04 20.29
N GLU A 144 -0.91 -16.73 19.17
CA GLU A 144 0.42 -17.06 18.68
C GLU A 144 1.09 -15.79 18.14
N ILE A 145 2.35 -15.54 18.49
CA ILE A 145 3.18 -14.64 17.70
C ILE A 145 3.66 -15.47 16.51
N PRO A 146 3.22 -15.15 15.28
CA PRO A 146 3.75 -15.83 14.11
C PRO A 146 5.28 -15.71 14.12
N PRO A 147 6.02 -16.79 13.84
CA PRO A 147 7.45 -16.67 13.68
C PRO A 147 7.71 -15.63 12.60
N GLN A 148 8.34 -14.51 12.97
CA GLN A 148 8.89 -13.62 11.96
C GLN A 148 9.93 -14.44 11.21
N LYS A 149 9.66 -14.70 9.93
CA LYS A 149 10.66 -15.31 9.06
C LYS A 149 11.86 -14.37 9.11
N GLN A 150 12.91 -14.77 9.81
CA GLN A 150 14.15 -14.02 9.80
C GLN A 150 14.61 -14.01 8.35
N ARG A 151 14.72 -12.81 7.77
CA ARG A 151 15.28 -12.67 6.43
C ARG A 151 16.67 -13.29 6.46
N ALA A 152 16.96 -14.16 5.50
CA ALA A 152 18.33 -14.66 5.35
C ALA A 152 19.27 -13.45 5.19
N PRO A 153 20.37 -13.36 5.94
CA PRO A 153 21.26 -12.21 5.83
C PRO A 153 21.80 -12.12 4.40
N ILE A 154 21.82 -10.91 3.84
CA ILE A 154 22.45 -10.66 2.54
C ILE A 154 23.96 -10.65 2.78
N THR A 155 24.67 -11.51 2.06
CA THR A 155 26.13 -11.67 2.20
C THR A 155 26.87 -11.22 0.95
N GLN A 156 26.13 -10.95 -0.12
CA GLN A 156 26.62 -10.53 -1.41
C GLN A 156 26.90 -9.03 -1.38
N THR A 157 27.95 -8.61 -2.07
CA THR A 157 28.22 -7.18 -2.35
C THR A 157 27.86 -6.81 -3.78
N GLU A 158 27.65 -7.83 -4.63
CA GLU A 158 27.30 -7.70 -6.04
C GLU A 158 26.32 -8.80 -6.44
N VAL A 159 25.43 -8.49 -7.39
CA VAL A 159 24.54 -9.45 -8.07
C VAL A 159 24.65 -9.26 -9.57
N SER A 160 24.39 -10.33 -10.34
CA SER A 160 24.53 -10.30 -11.79
C SER A 160 23.16 -10.37 -12.48
N SER A 161 22.94 -9.43 -13.39
CA SER A 161 21.89 -9.47 -14.41
C SER A 161 22.49 -9.87 -15.77
N THR A 162 21.74 -10.63 -16.56
CA THR A 162 22.12 -10.96 -17.95
C THR A 162 21.88 -9.82 -18.93
N VAL A 163 21.14 -8.78 -18.51
CA VAL A 163 20.72 -7.66 -19.37
C VAL A 163 21.47 -6.38 -19.04
N ILE A 164 21.56 -6.01 -17.75
CA ILE A 164 22.18 -4.76 -17.29
C ILE A 164 23.54 -4.97 -16.61
N GLY A 165 24.06 -6.20 -16.63
CA GLY A 165 25.39 -6.54 -16.16
C GLY A 165 25.48 -6.70 -14.64
N MET A 166 26.63 -6.34 -14.07
CA MET A 166 26.86 -6.43 -12.64
C MET A 166 26.19 -5.24 -11.93
N LEU A 167 25.46 -5.52 -10.85
CA LEU A 167 24.90 -4.52 -9.95
C LEU A 167 25.64 -4.58 -8.61
N LYS A 168 25.90 -3.41 -8.03
CA LYS A 168 26.56 -3.28 -6.74
C LYS A 168 25.53 -2.95 -5.67
N ASN A 169 25.74 -3.49 -4.48
CA ASN A 169 24.93 -3.12 -3.34
C ASN A 169 25.04 -1.61 -3.06
N ALA A 170 23.90 -0.98 -2.82
CA ALA A 170 23.76 0.46 -2.61
C ALA A 170 23.67 0.79 -1.11
N ASP A 171 23.04 1.92 -0.76
CA ASP A 171 22.94 2.40 0.62
C ASP A 171 22.09 1.50 1.53
N PHE A 172 21.24 0.64 0.95
CA PHE A 172 20.44 -0.36 1.65
C PHE A 172 20.89 -1.76 1.26
N ASP A 173 20.95 -2.69 2.23
CA ASP A 173 21.47 -4.05 2.04
C ASP A 173 20.73 -4.86 0.95
N ASP A 174 19.47 -4.54 0.67
CA ASP A 174 18.62 -5.17 -0.36
C ASP A 174 18.42 -4.32 -1.62
N TRP A 175 19.23 -3.27 -1.81
CA TRP A 175 19.24 -2.42 -2.99
C TRP A 175 20.48 -2.66 -3.85
N TRP A 176 20.28 -2.78 -5.16
CA TRP A 176 21.34 -3.10 -6.12
C TRP A 176 21.28 -2.15 -7.31
N VAL A 177 22.37 -1.44 -7.58
CA VAL A 177 22.43 -0.40 -8.61
C VAL A 177 23.36 -0.85 -9.73
N SER A 178 22.88 -0.77 -10.97
CA SER A 178 23.68 -1.05 -12.18
C SER A 178 24.59 0.13 -12.52
N GLU A 179 25.54 -0.08 -13.43
CA GLU A 179 26.14 1.04 -14.17
C GLU A 179 25.09 1.70 -15.09
N PRO A 180 25.30 2.95 -15.58
CA PRO A 180 24.33 3.63 -16.44
C PRO A 180 24.11 2.96 -17.80
N HIS A 181 22.87 2.98 -18.28
CA HIS A 181 22.44 2.45 -19.58
C HIS A 181 21.66 3.51 -20.36
N LYS A 182 21.80 3.51 -21.68
CA LYS A 182 21.03 4.39 -22.56
C LYS A 182 19.61 3.88 -22.72
N ILE A 183 18.65 4.73 -22.37
CA ILE A 183 17.23 4.37 -22.36
C ILE A 183 16.56 4.91 -23.63
N GLY A 184 16.27 4.03 -24.60
CA GLY A 184 15.66 4.41 -25.87
C GLY A 184 14.29 5.08 -25.73
N PHE A 185 13.50 4.67 -24.74
CA PHE A 185 12.23 5.31 -24.36
C PHE A 185 12.41 6.80 -24.00
N LEU A 186 13.59 7.18 -23.51
CA LEU A 186 13.92 8.53 -23.05
C LEU A 186 14.91 9.23 -23.98
N ASN A 187 14.94 8.87 -25.27
CA ASN A 187 15.89 9.43 -26.24
C ASN A 187 17.36 9.23 -25.85
N ASP A 188 17.70 8.00 -25.43
CA ASP A 188 19.06 7.59 -25.04
C ASP A 188 19.66 8.34 -23.84
N VAL A 189 18.82 8.93 -22.98
CA VAL A 189 19.25 9.41 -21.66
C VAL A 189 19.88 8.24 -20.89
N GLU A 190 21.05 8.49 -20.30
CA GLU A 190 21.76 7.49 -19.48
C GLU A 190 21.14 7.44 -18.08
N MET A 191 20.67 6.27 -17.68
CA MET A 191 20.08 6.03 -16.35
C MET A 191 20.58 4.72 -15.76
N ASN A 192 20.68 4.68 -14.44
CA ASN A 192 20.95 3.46 -13.69
C ASN A 192 19.62 2.71 -13.45
N PHE A 193 19.70 1.39 -13.36
CA PHE A 193 18.63 0.56 -12.83
C PHE A 193 18.91 0.28 -11.36
N THR A 194 17.92 0.51 -10.52
CA THR A 194 17.95 0.18 -9.09
C THR A 194 16.98 -0.96 -8.83
N ILE A 195 17.50 -2.11 -8.44
CA ILE A 195 16.70 -3.22 -7.93
C ILE A 195 16.47 -2.97 -6.44
N THR A 196 15.22 -3.00 -5.97
CA THR A 196 14.89 -2.84 -4.55
C THR A 196 14.27 -4.10 -3.97
N ASP A 197 14.36 -4.22 -2.64
CA ASP A 197 13.73 -5.32 -1.87
C ASP A 197 14.15 -6.72 -2.31
N TYR A 198 15.32 -6.85 -2.94
CA TYR A 198 15.81 -8.11 -3.48
C TYR A 198 16.84 -8.76 -2.56
N ASN A 199 16.48 -9.93 -2.04
CA ASN A 199 17.38 -10.80 -1.29
C ASN A 199 17.76 -12.04 -2.12
N PRO A 200 18.99 -12.13 -2.64
CA PRO A 200 19.44 -13.26 -3.45
C PRO A 200 19.48 -14.59 -2.69
N ASN A 201 19.44 -14.57 -1.35
CA ASN A 201 19.40 -15.77 -0.52
C ASN A 201 17.96 -16.25 -0.25
N GLU A 202 16.93 -15.52 -0.71
CA GLU A 202 15.52 -15.85 -0.48
C GLU A 202 14.66 -15.94 -1.74
N ASP A 203 15.06 -15.28 -2.82
CA ASP A 203 14.33 -15.26 -4.10
C ASP A 203 15.26 -15.58 -5.27
N GLU A 204 15.48 -16.88 -5.53
CA GLU A 204 16.36 -17.36 -6.59
C GLU A 204 15.84 -17.01 -8.01
N ASN A 205 14.54 -16.74 -8.16
CA ASN A 205 13.90 -16.51 -9.47
C ASN A 205 13.76 -15.03 -9.82
N PHE A 206 13.85 -14.12 -8.84
CA PHE A 206 13.69 -12.69 -9.05
C PHE A 206 14.51 -12.17 -10.21
N MET A 207 15.78 -12.57 -10.28
CA MET A 207 16.71 -11.96 -11.21
C MET A 207 16.42 -12.34 -12.68
N GLU A 208 15.90 -13.55 -12.92
CA GLU A 208 15.44 -13.97 -14.24
C GLU A 208 14.19 -13.18 -14.67
N GLU A 209 13.24 -12.97 -13.75
CA GLU A 209 12.00 -12.24 -14.00
C GLU A 209 12.25 -10.74 -14.21
N ALA A 210 13.15 -10.16 -13.42
CA ALA A 210 13.61 -8.79 -13.57
C ALA A 210 14.34 -8.60 -14.90
N ASP A 211 15.20 -9.53 -15.31
CA ASP A 211 15.84 -9.49 -16.63
C ASP A 211 14.82 -9.52 -17.77
N GLU A 212 13.74 -10.28 -17.63
CA GLU A 212 12.63 -10.27 -18.59
C GLU A 212 11.96 -8.89 -18.68
N ALA A 213 11.62 -8.29 -17.54
CA ALA A 213 11.01 -6.96 -17.47
C ALA A 213 11.93 -5.88 -18.06
N ILE A 214 13.20 -5.88 -17.65
CA ILE A 214 14.22 -4.92 -18.11
C ILE A 214 14.45 -5.06 -19.60
N ARG A 215 14.57 -6.29 -20.13
CA ARG A 215 14.78 -6.52 -21.57
C ARG A 215 13.61 -5.99 -22.39
N ASN A 216 12.39 -6.24 -21.95
CA ASN A 216 11.19 -5.75 -22.63
C ASN A 216 11.11 -4.23 -22.57
N PHE A 217 11.44 -3.60 -21.45
CA PHE A 217 11.51 -2.14 -21.34
C PHE A 217 12.63 -1.53 -22.20
N MET A 218 13.84 -2.11 -22.19
CA MET A 218 14.98 -1.63 -22.98
C MET A 218 14.73 -1.72 -24.51
N SER A 219 13.77 -2.53 -24.95
CA SER A 219 13.34 -2.57 -26.35
C SER A 219 12.43 -1.41 -26.77
N LYS A 220 11.95 -0.62 -25.80
CA LYS A 220 11.07 0.53 -26.03
C LYS A 220 11.84 1.71 -26.61
N THR A 221 11.15 2.47 -27.44
CA THR A 221 11.70 3.60 -28.19
C THR A 221 10.91 4.88 -27.88
N LEU A 222 11.35 6.01 -28.44
CA LEU A 222 10.58 7.25 -28.42
C LEU A 222 9.16 7.10 -28.97
N LYS A 223 8.95 6.24 -29.97
CA LYS A 223 7.62 5.97 -30.50
C LYS A 223 6.72 5.28 -29.46
N ASP A 224 7.29 4.43 -28.63
CA ASP A 224 6.55 3.84 -27.51
C ASP A 224 6.20 4.90 -26.47
N ARG A 225 7.09 5.88 -26.23
CA ARG A 225 6.81 7.04 -25.35
C ARG A 225 5.70 7.92 -25.90
N GLU A 226 5.71 8.19 -27.20
CA GLU A 226 4.63 8.94 -27.86
C GLU A 226 3.27 8.27 -27.61
N ALA A 227 3.20 6.93 -27.64
CA ALA A 227 1.99 6.18 -27.36
C ALA A 227 1.51 6.30 -25.89
N THR A 228 2.37 6.69 -24.94
CA THR A 228 1.99 6.90 -23.54
C THR A 228 1.58 8.34 -23.24
N THR A 229 1.81 9.28 -24.17
CA THR A 229 1.59 10.72 -24.01
C THR A 229 0.18 11.06 -23.51
N ALA A 230 -0.85 10.41 -24.06
CA ALA A 230 -2.23 10.67 -23.67
C ALA A 230 -2.48 10.40 -22.18
N HIS A 231 -1.87 9.35 -21.62
CA HIS A 231 -2.03 9.02 -20.20
C HIS A 231 -1.27 9.99 -19.29
N VAL A 232 -0.08 10.45 -19.70
CA VAL A 232 0.70 11.43 -18.94
C VAL A 232 0.01 12.80 -18.94
N TYR A 233 -0.51 13.21 -20.10
CA TYR A 233 -1.31 14.43 -20.20
C TYR A 233 -2.57 14.36 -19.34
N GLN A 234 -3.28 13.22 -19.37
CA GLN A 234 -4.46 13.04 -18.53
C GLN A 234 -4.12 13.15 -17.04
N ASN A 235 -3.01 12.54 -16.59
CA ASN A 235 -2.57 12.65 -15.20
C ASN A 235 -2.30 14.11 -14.78
N CYS A 236 -1.68 14.92 -15.65
CA CYS A 236 -1.49 16.35 -15.41
C CYS A 236 -2.83 17.08 -15.29
N MET A 237 -3.76 16.86 -16.23
CA MET A 237 -5.07 17.53 -16.21
C MET A 237 -5.91 17.12 -15.01
N ASP A 238 -5.91 15.84 -14.63
CA ASP A 238 -6.60 15.34 -13.44
C ASP A 238 -6.09 16.04 -12.17
N PHE A 239 -4.77 16.27 -12.07
CA PHE A 239 -4.16 17.01 -10.98
C PHE A 239 -4.61 18.48 -10.97
N LEU A 240 -4.49 19.17 -12.11
CA LEU A 240 -4.87 20.58 -12.25
C LEU A 240 -6.37 20.80 -11.96
N ASP A 241 -7.24 19.90 -12.41
CA ASP A 241 -8.67 19.93 -12.12
C ASP A 241 -8.94 19.76 -10.62
N ALA A 242 -8.16 18.93 -9.92
CA ALA A 242 -8.34 18.68 -8.48
C ALA A 242 -7.92 19.87 -7.61
N ILE A 243 -6.83 20.56 -7.96
CA ILE A 243 -6.35 21.73 -7.21
C ILE A 243 -7.03 23.05 -7.64
N GLY A 244 -7.62 23.06 -8.84
CA GLY A 244 -8.23 24.23 -9.44
C GLY A 244 -7.21 25.13 -10.15
N TYR A 245 -7.71 26.09 -10.93
CA TYR A 245 -6.87 26.97 -11.72
C TYR A 245 -6.03 27.92 -10.85
N ASP A 246 -4.72 27.96 -11.11
CA ASP A 246 -3.76 28.97 -10.65
C ASP A 246 -3.07 29.60 -11.87
N GLU A 247 -2.77 30.90 -11.80
CA GLU A 247 -2.02 31.61 -12.86
C GLU A 247 -0.60 31.04 -13.03
N ALA A 248 -0.02 30.49 -11.96
CA ALA A 248 1.29 29.84 -12.00
C ALA A 248 1.32 28.60 -12.90
N ASP A 249 0.19 27.92 -13.09
CA ASP A 249 0.07 26.69 -13.88
C ASP A 249 -0.53 26.94 -15.27
N GLN A 250 -0.75 28.22 -15.65
CA GLN A 250 -1.41 28.58 -16.90
C GLN A 250 -0.76 27.92 -18.13
N HIS A 251 0.58 27.78 -18.15
CA HIS A 251 1.30 27.14 -19.24
C HIS A 251 0.93 25.67 -19.41
N LEU A 252 0.56 24.97 -18.34
CA LEU A 252 0.10 23.58 -18.39
C LEU A 252 -1.33 23.49 -18.94
N TRP A 253 -2.22 24.41 -18.53
CA TRP A 253 -3.57 24.54 -19.09
C TRP A 253 -3.57 24.91 -20.59
N ASP A 254 -2.53 25.63 -21.02
CA ASP A 254 -2.42 26.12 -22.39
C ASP A 254 -1.80 25.13 -23.37
N ILE A 255 -1.32 23.96 -22.92
CA ILE A 255 -0.82 22.87 -23.78
C ILE A 255 -1.88 22.52 -24.83
N LYS A 256 -1.53 22.63 -26.11
CA LYS A 256 -2.43 22.30 -27.25
C LYS A 256 -2.05 21.01 -27.94
N ASP A 257 -0.76 20.72 -28.00
CA ASP A 257 -0.24 19.45 -28.46
C ASP A 257 0.14 18.62 -27.25
N HIS A 258 -0.52 17.47 -27.05
CA HIS A 258 -0.27 16.65 -25.87
C HIS A 258 1.18 16.17 -25.80
N GLU A 259 1.90 16.08 -26.92
CA GLU A 259 3.32 15.71 -26.92
C GLU A 259 4.19 16.73 -26.18
N GLU A 260 3.76 17.99 -26.07
CA GLU A 260 4.45 19.04 -25.32
C GLU A 260 4.51 18.73 -23.82
N ILE A 261 3.67 17.82 -23.29
CA ILE A 261 3.70 17.44 -21.88
C ILE A 261 5.07 16.93 -21.45
N TRP A 262 5.81 16.29 -22.38
CA TRP A 262 7.14 15.75 -22.10
C TRP A 262 8.20 16.83 -21.85
N ASN A 263 7.93 18.10 -22.17
CA ASN A 263 8.80 19.22 -21.82
C ASN A 263 8.75 19.58 -20.34
N TYR A 264 7.70 19.13 -19.63
CA TYR A 264 7.44 19.43 -18.22
C TYR A 264 7.71 18.25 -17.30
N VAL A 265 8.32 17.18 -17.82
CA VAL A 265 8.72 15.99 -17.06
C VAL A 265 10.20 15.72 -17.24
N THR A 266 10.89 15.46 -16.14
CA THR A 266 12.32 15.16 -16.12
C THR A 266 12.53 13.78 -15.51
N PRO A 267 13.14 12.81 -16.22
CA PRO A 267 13.41 11.49 -15.68
C PRO A 267 14.25 11.56 -14.40
N ARG A 268 13.91 10.75 -13.40
CA ARG A 268 14.63 10.65 -12.13
C ARG A 268 15.31 9.31 -12.01
N GLU A 269 14.52 8.24 -11.85
CA GLU A 269 15.03 6.94 -11.44
C GLU A 269 14.29 5.80 -12.14
N ILE A 270 14.97 4.66 -12.28
CA ILE A 270 14.37 3.40 -12.72
C ILE A 270 14.49 2.39 -11.59
N TYR A 271 13.34 1.92 -11.11
CA TYR A 271 13.25 0.88 -10.10
C TYR A 271 12.75 -0.42 -10.69
N VAL A 272 13.30 -1.55 -10.24
CA VAL A 272 12.78 -2.89 -10.54
C VAL A 272 12.56 -3.62 -9.23
N THR A 273 11.32 -4.02 -8.98
CA THR A 273 10.94 -4.59 -7.69
C THR A 273 9.78 -5.57 -7.85
N ARG A 274 9.60 -6.43 -6.84
CA ARG A 274 8.50 -7.38 -6.77
C ARG A 274 7.36 -6.76 -5.98
N GLU A 275 6.14 -6.83 -6.50
CA GLU A 275 4.96 -6.36 -5.78
C GLU A 275 4.79 -7.12 -4.45
N PRO A 276 4.89 -6.47 -3.29
CA PRO A 276 4.92 -7.17 -2.01
C PRO A 276 3.58 -7.81 -1.63
N TYR A 277 2.45 -7.32 -2.14
CA TYR A 277 1.13 -7.70 -1.65
C TYR A 277 0.32 -8.55 -2.63
N GLU A 278 0.05 -8.02 -3.82
CA GLU A 278 -0.98 -8.58 -4.73
C GLU A 278 -0.49 -9.81 -5.52
N ASP A 279 -0.17 -9.62 -6.81
CA ASP A 279 0.16 -10.70 -7.73
C ASP A 279 1.59 -11.23 -7.55
N LYS A 280 2.41 -10.51 -6.77
CA LYS A 280 3.84 -10.77 -6.56
C LYS A 280 4.63 -10.80 -7.86
N GLY A 281 4.16 -10.09 -8.88
CA GLY A 281 4.86 -9.90 -10.14
C GLY A 281 6.07 -8.98 -9.99
N VAL A 282 7.02 -9.09 -10.93
CA VAL A 282 8.12 -8.12 -11.06
C VAL A 282 7.69 -6.99 -11.99
N TYR A 283 7.89 -5.77 -11.52
CA TYR A 283 7.52 -4.54 -12.21
C TYR A 283 8.72 -3.62 -12.34
N LEU A 284 8.72 -2.85 -13.43
CA LEU A 284 9.64 -1.74 -13.63
C LEU A 284 8.88 -0.44 -13.44
N ARG A 285 9.37 0.42 -12.55
CA ARG A 285 8.85 1.76 -12.31
C ARG A 285 9.85 2.77 -12.85
N LEU A 286 9.38 3.66 -13.71
CA LEU A 286 10.13 4.80 -14.19
C LEU A 286 9.53 6.06 -13.59
N THR A 287 10.34 6.79 -12.81
CA THR A 287 9.88 7.98 -12.08
C THR A 287 10.41 9.25 -12.72
N PHE A 288 9.67 10.34 -12.54
CA PHE A 288 9.94 11.66 -13.11
C PHE A 288 9.66 12.74 -12.06
N SER A 289 10.43 13.82 -12.10
CA SER A 289 9.95 15.10 -11.58
C SER A 289 9.00 15.68 -12.63
N CYS A 290 7.93 16.33 -12.18
CA CYS A 290 7.03 17.06 -13.06
C CYS A 290 6.63 18.40 -12.44
N GLU A 291 6.18 19.34 -13.27
CA GLU A 291 5.87 20.69 -12.79
C GLU A 291 4.55 20.79 -12.02
N TRP A 292 3.57 19.93 -12.32
CA TRP A 292 2.26 19.95 -11.66
C TRP A 292 2.32 19.34 -10.27
N GLU A 293 2.91 18.15 -10.13
CA GLU A 293 3.08 17.47 -8.85
C GLU A 293 4.56 17.50 -8.43
N GLN A 294 4.97 18.56 -7.75
CA GLN A 294 6.38 18.82 -7.43
C GLN A 294 6.88 18.03 -6.21
N GLU A 295 6.00 17.63 -5.30
CA GLU A 295 6.40 16.89 -4.10
C GLU A 295 6.63 15.43 -4.43
N HIS A 296 5.70 14.82 -5.17
CA HIS A 296 5.74 13.40 -5.51
C HIS A 296 6.34 13.15 -6.90
N GLY A 297 6.01 13.97 -7.90
CA GLY A 297 6.37 13.71 -9.28
C GLY A 297 5.41 12.75 -9.98
N LEU A 298 5.89 12.11 -11.05
CA LEU A 298 5.13 11.20 -11.91
C LEU A 298 5.80 9.82 -11.93
N GLN A 299 5.01 8.75 -11.95
CA GLN A 299 5.48 7.39 -12.16
C GLN A 299 4.76 6.71 -13.33
N LEU A 300 5.53 5.95 -14.11
CA LEU A 300 5.06 5.03 -15.12
C LEU A 300 5.45 3.61 -14.71
N VAL A 301 4.50 2.69 -14.66
CA VAL A 301 4.73 1.31 -14.24
C VAL A 301 4.55 0.36 -15.41
N PHE A 302 5.57 -0.45 -15.67
CA PHE A 302 5.58 -1.49 -16.69
C PHE A 302 5.60 -2.87 -16.03
N ASN A 303 4.74 -3.76 -16.51
CA ASN A 303 4.77 -5.16 -16.06
C ASN A 303 5.91 -5.95 -16.74
N LYS A 304 6.07 -7.21 -16.35
CA LYS A 304 7.10 -8.10 -16.91
C LYS A 304 7.11 -8.20 -18.44
N SER A 305 5.96 -8.06 -19.11
CA SER A 305 5.85 -8.08 -20.58
C SER A 305 6.25 -6.76 -21.26
N GLY A 306 6.63 -5.73 -20.49
CA GLY A 306 6.92 -4.38 -20.99
C GLY A 306 5.67 -3.59 -21.37
N LYS A 307 4.49 -4.02 -20.92
CA LYS A 307 3.24 -3.27 -21.09
C LYS A 307 3.16 -2.19 -20.01
N LEU A 308 2.84 -0.96 -20.39
CA LEU A 308 2.48 0.10 -19.44
C LEU A 308 1.16 -0.27 -18.78
N VAL A 309 1.15 -0.38 -17.45
CA VAL A 309 -0.02 -0.78 -16.66
C VAL A 309 -0.51 0.31 -15.72
N ARG A 310 0.30 1.34 -15.45
CA ARG A 310 -0.07 2.44 -14.55
C ARG A 310 0.62 3.75 -14.92
N VAL A 311 -0.11 4.85 -14.79
CA VAL A 311 0.41 6.24 -14.80
C VAL A 311 -0.23 6.99 -13.63
N SER A 312 0.58 7.49 -12.71
CA SER A 312 0.10 8.23 -11.54
C SER A 312 1.20 9.11 -10.93
N ASP A 313 0.87 9.81 -9.86
CA ASP A 313 1.86 10.34 -8.91
C ASP A 313 2.74 9.23 -8.32
N ASP A 314 4.00 9.54 -7.98
CA ASP A 314 4.91 8.62 -7.29
C ASP A 314 4.55 8.49 -5.80
N ASP A 315 3.62 7.58 -5.52
CA ASP A 315 3.07 7.27 -4.20
C ASP A 315 3.77 6.09 -3.50
N GLY A 316 4.83 5.54 -4.11
CA GLY A 316 5.52 4.34 -3.62
C GLY A 316 4.74 3.02 -3.80
N HIS A 317 3.49 3.04 -4.28
CA HIS A 317 2.75 1.83 -4.62
C HIS A 317 3.05 1.41 -6.06
N ILE A 318 3.06 0.10 -6.36
CA ILE A 318 3.26 -0.38 -7.75
C ILE A 318 1.92 -0.43 -8.49
N LEU A 319 0.93 -1.08 -7.89
CA LEU A 319 -0.42 -1.28 -8.46
C LEU A 319 -1.46 -0.26 -8.00
N GLY A 320 -1.05 0.70 -7.16
CA GLY A 320 -1.88 1.75 -6.61
C GLY A 320 -2.85 1.25 -5.54
N TRP A 321 -3.29 2.14 -4.67
CA TRP A 321 -4.37 1.80 -3.73
C TRP A 321 -5.67 1.55 -4.50
N GLN A 322 -6.23 0.34 -4.40
CA GLN A 322 -7.45 -0.09 -5.11
C GLN A 322 -7.39 0.10 -6.64
N GLY A 323 -6.19 0.02 -7.22
CA GLY A 323 -5.99 0.18 -8.66
C GLY A 323 -5.98 1.64 -9.15
N HIS A 324 -5.74 2.62 -8.27
CA HIS A 324 -5.59 4.01 -8.67
C HIS A 324 -4.49 4.19 -9.73
N GLY A 325 -4.81 4.93 -10.81
CA GLY A 325 -3.90 5.17 -11.94
C GLY A 325 -3.66 3.97 -12.85
N MET A 326 -4.28 2.80 -12.59
CA MET A 326 -4.14 1.62 -13.43
C MET A 326 -4.82 1.84 -14.78
N LEU A 327 -4.15 1.41 -15.84
CA LEU A 327 -4.67 1.43 -17.19
C LEU A 327 -5.51 0.16 -17.44
N THR A 328 -6.77 0.35 -17.80
CA THR A 328 -7.65 -0.73 -18.25
C THR A 328 -7.57 -0.88 -19.77
N ASP A 329 -7.69 -2.12 -20.26
CA ASP A 329 -7.73 -2.43 -21.70
C ASP A 329 -9.05 -2.05 -22.37
#